data_AF-A0A5F8H0R1-F1
#
_entry.id   AF-A0A5F8H0R1-F1
#
_cell.length_a   1.000
_cell.length_b   1.000
_cell.length_c   1.000
_cell.angle_alpha   90.00
_cell.angle_beta   90.00
_cell.angle_gamma   90.00
#
_symmetry.space_group_name_H-M   'P 1'
#
loop_
_entity.id
_entity.type
_entity.pdbx_description
1 polymer ?
#
loop_
_entity_poly.entity_id
_entity_poly.type
_entity_poly.pdbx_seq_one_letter_code
_entity_poly.pdbx_strand_id
1 'polypeptide(L)'
;MKAPQRPTLTFLAFISMQIRTLSNPSWLVLRRRRKKIGISKDTIEKYRNFKTLTEVVQDGNNFTWINTYPGGQIMTNKFTIGKECEMETMGGKKFKATVQMEGNKIVATFPNYQQTSEIVGGKLVEISTSGGVTYERVSKKLS
;
A
#
# COMPACT_ATOMS: atom_id res chain seq x y z
N MET A 1 30.26 -21.48 13.31
CA MET A 1 28.89 -20.96 13.57
C MET A 1 28.79 -19.57 12.96
N LYS A 2 27.90 -19.36 11.98
CA LYS A 2 27.70 -18.04 11.36
C LYS A 2 26.98 -17.16 12.39
N ALA A 3 27.55 -16.01 12.75
CA ALA A 3 26.87 -15.06 13.64
C ALA A 3 25.48 -14.72 13.08
N PRO A 4 24.43 -14.60 13.91
CA PRO A 4 23.14 -14.14 13.43
C PRO A 4 23.35 -12.74 12.83
N GLN A 5 23.08 -12.60 11.53
CA GLN A 5 23.02 -11.29 10.89
C GLN A 5 22.06 -10.42 11.72
N ARG A 6 22.58 -9.33 12.29
CA ARG A 6 21.72 -8.34 12.94
C ARG A 6 20.67 -7.91 11.92
N PRO A 7 19.38 -7.90 12.27
CA PRO A 7 18.36 -7.45 11.33
C PRO A 7 18.67 -6.00 10.97
N THR A 8 18.83 -5.75 9.67
CA THR A 8 19.20 -4.43 9.16
C THR A 8 17.92 -3.62 9.09
N LEU A 9 17.78 -2.64 9.99
CA LEU A 9 16.66 -1.72 9.95
C LEU A 9 16.77 -0.88 8.68
N THR A 10 15.86 -1.07 7.73
CA THR A 10 15.82 -0.33 6.48
C THR A 10 14.65 0.64 6.52
N PHE A 11 14.96 1.92 6.41
CA PHE A 11 13.96 2.99 6.36
C PHE A 11 13.82 3.51 4.94
N LEU A 12 12.59 3.54 4.42
CA LEU A 12 12.29 4.07 3.11
C LEU A 12 11.10 5.02 3.20
N ALA A 13 11.32 6.29 2.87
CA ALA A 13 10.24 7.27 2.71
C ALA A 13 9.96 7.49 1.22
N PHE A 14 8.70 7.49 0.85
CA PHE A 14 8.21 7.71 -0.49
C PHE A 14 7.09 8.75 -0.48
N ILE A 15 7.13 9.72 -1.39
CA ILE A 15 5.99 10.56 -1.67
C ILE A 15 5.26 10.03 -2.89
N SER A 16 4.02 9.66 -2.70
CA SER A 16 3.15 9.28 -3.81
C SER A 16 2.63 10.53 -4.50
N MET A 17 2.75 10.56 -5.82
CA MET A 17 1.90 11.37 -6.68
C MET A 17 1.12 10.33 -7.50
N GLN A 18 -0.21 10.41 -7.54
CA GLN A 18 -0.99 9.50 -8.38
C GLN A 18 -0.51 9.62 -9.84
N ILE A 19 0.23 8.63 -10.33
CA ILE A 19 0.68 8.57 -11.71
C ILE A 19 -0.01 7.37 -12.34
N ARG A 20 -1.11 7.67 -13.05
CA ARG A 20 -1.84 6.85 -14.02
C ARG A 20 -2.62 5.65 -13.48
N THR A 21 -3.86 5.55 -13.97
CA THR A 21 -4.64 4.30 -14.01
C THR A 21 -4.29 3.58 -15.31
N LEU A 22 -3.79 2.34 -15.23
CA LEU A 22 -3.59 1.51 -16.41
C LEU A 22 -4.95 1.10 -16.97
N SER A 23 -5.28 1.64 -18.15
CA SER A 23 -6.47 1.41 -18.98
C SER A 23 -7.81 2.02 -18.50
N ASN A 24 -8.42 2.83 -19.38
CA ASN A 24 -9.69 3.58 -19.26
C ASN A 24 -9.62 4.87 -18.40
N PRO A 25 -10.47 5.90 -18.65
CA PRO A 25 -10.26 7.23 -18.07
C PRO A 25 -10.27 7.09 -16.56
N SER A 26 -9.20 7.58 -15.94
CA SER A 26 -8.89 7.47 -14.51
C SER A 26 -10.10 7.58 -13.57
N TRP A 27 -11.08 8.38 -13.96
CA TRP A 27 -12.35 8.57 -13.28
C TRP A 27 -13.23 7.30 -13.17
N LEU A 28 -13.34 6.49 -14.23
CA LEU A 28 -14.22 5.33 -14.25
C LEU A 28 -13.69 4.21 -13.34
N VAL A 29 -12.39 3.97 -13.38
CA VAL A 29 -11.71 2.95 -12.55
C VAL A 29 -11.80 3.33 -11.08
N LEU A 30 -11.48 4.58 -10.74
CA LEU A 30 -11.63 5.10 -9.37
C LEU A 30 -13.08 4.98 -8.90
N ARG A 31 -14.07 5.43 -9.71
CA ARG A 31 -15.50 5.34 -9.37
C ARG A 31 -15.98 3.90 -9.17
N ARG A 32 -15.51 2.94 -9.98
CA ARG A 32 -15.82 1.51 -9.82
C ARG A 32 -15.19 0.96 -8.55
N ARG A 33 -13.92 1.27 -8.30
CA ARG A 33 -13.20 0.86 -7.08
C ARG A 33 -13.90 1.38 -5.83
N ARG A 34 -14.26 2.68 -5.78
CA ARG A 34 -15.01 3.30 -4.68
C ARG A 34 -16.25 2.50 -4.29
N LYS A 35 -17.06 2.10 -5.28
CA LYS A 35 -18.26 1.29 -5.03
C LYS A 35 -17.92 -0.06 -4.40
N LYS A 36 -16.80 -0.68 -4.78
CA LYS A 36 -16.36 -1.98 -4.25
C LYS A 36 -15.81 -1.88 -2.82
N ILE A 37 -15.01 -0.86 -2.52
CA ILE A 37 -14.40 -0.69 -1.19
C ILE A 37 -15.29 0.06 -0.19
N GLY A 38 -16.39 0.67 -0.67
CA GLY A 38 -17.39 1.34 0.16
C GLY A 38 -16.98 2.73 0.63
N ILE A 39 -16.25 3.48 -0.20
CA ILE A 39 -15.83 4.86 0.09
C ILE A 39 -16.90 5.86 -0.41
N SER A 40 -17.12 6.97 0.29
CA SER A 40 -18.09 8.01 -0.14
C SER A 40 -17.59 8.76 -1.39
N LYS A 41 -18.52 9.42 -2.12
CA LYS A 41 -18.16 10.16 -3.33
C LYS A 41 -17.24 11.34 -2.99
N ASP A 42 -17.51 12.04 -1.90
CA ASP A 42 -16.74 13.21 -1.49
C ASP A 42 -15.30 12.85 -1.10
N THR A 43 -15.08 11.68 -0.52
CA THR A 43 -13.72 11.23 -0.21
C THR A 43 -12.93 10.87 -1.47
N ILE A 44 -13.57 10.38 -2.55
CA ILE A 44 -12.84 10.00 -3.77
C ILE A 44 -12.24 11.19 -4.52
N GLU A 45 -12.96 12.31 -4.55
CA GLU A 45 -12.51 13.54 -5.22
C GLU A 45 -11.33 14.15 -4.47
N LYS A 46 -11.34 14.07 -3.14
CA LYS A 46 -10.22 14.42 -2.28
C LYS A 46 -9.01 13.53 -2.55
N TYR A 47 -9.18 12.20 -2.59
CA TYR A 47 -8.08 11.25 -2.81
C TYR A 47 -7.34 11.41 -4.14
N ARG A 48 -7.99 11.92 -5.19
CA ARG A 48 -7.35 12.11 -6.51
C ARG A 48 -6.14 13.06 -6.44
N ASN A 49 -6.23 14.09 -5.62
CA ASN A 49 -5.21 15.12 -5.53
C ASN A 49 -4.30 14.92 -4.31
N PHE A 50 -4.50 13.84 -3.55
CA PHE A 50 -3.75 13.60 -2.33
C PHE A 50 -2.35 13.09 -2.66
N LYS A 51 -1.35 13.87 -2.25
CA LYS A 51 0.02 13.41 -2.12
C LYS A 51 0.12 12.68 -0.79
N THR A 52 0.01 11.36 -0.80
CA THR A 52 0.24 10.54 0.39
C THR A 52 1.73 10.36 0.58
N LEU A 53 2.22 10.66 1.78
CA LEU A 53 3.55 10.27 2.22
C LEU A 53 3.46 8.83 2.75
N THR A 54 4.30 7.95 2.23
CA THR A 54 4.38 6.55 2.64
C THR A 54 5.76 6.28 3.21
N GLU A 55 5.83 5.86 4.46
CA GLU A 55 7.06 5.46 5.11
C GLU A 55 7.00 3.96 5.38
N VAL A 56 8.06 3.25 4.98
CA VAL A 56 8.20 1.81 5.17
C VAL A 56 9.43 1.58 6.02
N VAL A 57 9.22 1.01 7.19
CA VAL A 57 10.28 0.57 8.09
C VAL A 57 10.32 -0.95 8.06
N GLN A 58 11.43 -1.52 7.61
CA GLN A 58 11.65 -2.96 7.58
C GLN A 58 12.70 -3.33 8.61
N ASP A 59 12.35 -4.26 9.50
CA ASP A 59 13.24 -4.87 10.50
C ASP A 59 13.22 -6.40 10.31
N GLY A 60 14.13 -6.90 9.48
CA GLY A 60 14.12 -8.30 9.04
C GLY A 60 12.81 -8.65 8.30
N ASN A 61 11.98 -9.49 8.93
CA ASN A 61 10.66 -9.90 8.42
C ASN A 61 9.50 -9.04 8.96
N ASN A 62 9.77 -8.09 9.85
CA ASN A 62 8.78 -7.19 10.41
C ASN A 62 8.73 -5.91 9.59
N PHE A 63 7.52 -5.45 9.28
CA PHE A 63 7.30 -4.24 8.51
C PHE A 63 6.35 -3.33 9.27
N THR A 64 6.68 -2.04 9.29
CA THR A 64 5.78 -0.96 9.69
C THR A 64 5.54 -0.08 8.48
N TRP A 65 4.30 -0.06 8.01
CA TRP A 65 3.86 0.69 6.85
C TRP A 65 2.99 1.85 7.29
N ILE A 66 3.49 3.07 7.12
CA ILE A 66 2.86 4.30 7.57
C ILE A 66 2.42 5.08 6.34
N ASN A 67 1.15 5.46 6.28
CA ASN A 67 0.62 6.35 5.26
C ASN A 67 0.08 7.61 5.93
N THR A 68 0.66 8.75 5.59
CA THR A 68 0.24 10.08 6.05
C THR A 68 -0.53 10.76 4.92
N TYR A 69 -1.80 11.04 5.18
CA TYR A 69 -2.71 11.67 4.22
C TYR A 69 -2.80 13.19 4.45
N PRO A 70 -3.06 13.97 3.38
CA PRO A 70 -3.42 15.37 3.53
C PRO A 70 -4.61 15.55 4.48
N GLY A 71 -4.48 16.45 5.45
CA GLY A 71 -5.45 16.62 6.54
C GLY A 71 -5.05 15.96 7.87
N GLY A 72 -3.85 15.38 7.96
CA GLY A 72 -3.25 14.90 9.21
C GLY A 72 -3.66 13.49 9.63
N GLN A 73 -4.46 12.79 8.83
CA GLN A 73 -4.78 11.38 9.08
C GLN A 73 -3.54 10.51 8.83
N ILE A 74 -3.16 9.72 9.84
CA ILE A 74 -2.05 8.77 9.77
C ILE A 74 -2.62 7.36 9.91
N MET A 75 -2.26 6.49 8.97
CA MET A 75 -2.62 5.07 8.98
C MET A 75 -1.36 4.23 9.11
N THR A 76 -1.30 3.38 10.13
CA THR A 76 -0.13 2.54 10.42
C THR A 76 -0.51 1.08 10.43
N ASN A 77 0.04 0.30 9.49
CA ASN A 77 -0.11 -1.15 9.44
C ASN A 77 1.21 -1.82 9.80
N LYS A 78 1.20 -2.66 10.84
CA LYS A 78 2.36 -3.45 11.27
C LYS A 78 2.10 -4.91 10.96
N PHE A 79 3.03 -5.55 10.25
CA PHE A 79 2.89 -6.94 9.86
C PHE A 79 4.22 -7.67 9.86
N THR A 80 4.17 -8.99 10.02
CA THR A 80 5.33 -9.87 9.89
C THR A 80 5.07 -10.80 8.72
N ILE A 81 6.05 -10.96 7.83
CA ILE A 81 5.94 -11.86 6.68
C ILE A 81 5.61 -13.28 7.17
N GLY A 82 4.63 -13.90 6.52
CA GLY A 82 4.14 -15.25 6.80
C GLY A 82 3.22 -15.38 8.01
N LYS A 83 2.91 -14.29 8.73
CA LYS A 83 1.99 -14.28 9.88
C LYS A 83 0.71 -13.53 9.55
N GLU A 84 -0.40 -13.99 10.11
CA GLU A 84 -1.66 -13.24 10.10
C GLU A 84 -1.50 -11.96 10.94
N CYS A 85 -2.01 -10.84 10.45
CA CYS A 85 -2.03 -9.55 11.14
C CYS A 85 -3.36 -8.84 10.88
N GLU A 86 -3.75 -7.95 11.79
CA GLU A 86 -4.85 -7.01 11.56
C GLU A 86 -4.32 -5.79 10.80
N MET A 87 -5.00 -5.43 9.72
CA MET A 87 -4.69 -4.29 8.88
C MET A 87 -5.90 -3.38 8.75
N GLU A 88 -5.64 -2.09 8.59
CA GLU A 88 -6.64 -1.07 8.35
C GLU A 88 -6.54 -0.57 6.89
N THR A 89 -7.70 -0.38 6.27
CA THR A 89 -7.83 0.29 4.97
C THR A 89 -7.95 1.79 5.15
N MET A 90 -7.71 2.57 4.09
CA MET A 90 -7.95 4.02 4.11
C MET A 90 -9.39 4.42 4.48
N GLY A 91 -10.35 3.50 4.34
CA GLY A 91 -11.75 3.71 4.72
C GLY A 91 -12.06 3.37 6.18
N GLY A 92 -11.05 3.14 7.03
CA GLY A 92 -11.22 2.80 8.46
C GLY A 92 -11.68 1.37 8.71
N LYS A 93 -11.85 0.55 7.66
CA LYS A 93 -12.21 -0.86 7.82
C LYS A 93 -10.98 -1.66 8.20
N LYS A 94 -11.10 -2.43 9.27
CA LYS A 94 -10.11 -3.41 9.71
C LYS A 94 -10.41 -4.79 9.11
N PHE A 95 -9.36 -5.51 8.77
CA PHE A 95 -9.43 -6.86 8.22
C PHE A 95 -8.18 -7.63 8.62
N LYS A 96 -8.25 -8.96 8.63
CA LYS A 96 -7.07 -9.80 8.87
C LYS A 96 -6.45 -10.18 7.54
N ALA A 97 -5.13 -10.14 7.41
CA ALA A 97 -4.46 -10.63 6.21
C ALA A 97 -3.13 -11.28 6.55
N THR A 98 -2.68 -12.16 5.67
CA THR A 98 -1.31 -12.68 5.68
C THR A 98 -0.55 -12.01 4.56
N VAL A 99 0.61 -11.44 4.91
CA VAL A 99 1.52 -10.80 3.96
C VAL A 99 2.68 -11.74 3.68
N GLN A 100 2.98 -11.96 2.41
CA GLN A 100 4.04 -12.84 1.94
C GLN A 100 5.08 -12.06 1.12
N MET A 101 6.26 -12.66 0.96
CA MET A 101 7.27 -12.20 0.01
C MET A 101 7.30 -13.14 -1.19
N GLU A 102 7.13 -12.60 -2.38
CA GLU A 102 7.34 -13.30 -3.65
C GLU A 102 8.54 -12.67 -4.36
N GLY A 103 9.74 -13.24 -4.16
CA GLY A 103 10.99 -12.62 -4.60
C GLY A 103 11.23 -11.28 -3.88
N ASN A 104 11.23 -10.18 -4.63
CA ASN A 104 11.39 -8.81 -4.12
C ASN A 104 10.05 -8.08 -3.91
N LYS A 105 8.93 -8.78 -4.05
CA LYS A 105 7.58 -8.22 -3.99
C LYS A 105 6.89 -8.61 -2.68
N ILE A 106 6.30 -7.62 -2.01
CA ILE A 106 5.42 -7.83 -0.87
C ILE A 106 4.01 -8.10 -1.43
N VAL A 107 3.38 -9.19 -1.00
CA VAL A 107 2.05 -9.61 -1.47
C VAL A 107 1.12 -9.78 -0.28
N ALA A 108 0.10 -8.93 -0.17
CA ALA A 108 -0.97 -9.05 0.80
C ALA A 108 -2.21 -9.61 0.10
N THR A 109 -2.77 -10.70 0.63
CA THR A 109 -3.98 -11.33 0.11
C THR A 109 -5.06 -11.41 1.17
N PHE A 110 -6.31 -11.14 0.75
CA PHE A 110 -7.52 -11.34 1.54
C PHE A 110 -8.68 -11.64 0.57
N PRO A 111 -9.79 -12.29 0.98
CA PRO A 111 -10.91 -12.56 0.08
C PRO A 111 -11.37 -11.30 -0.68
N ASN A 112 -11.33 -11.37 -2.02
CA ASN A 112 -11.67 -10.29 -2.96
C ASN A 112 -10.71 -9.08 -2.96
N TYR A 113 -9.53 -9.19 -2.35
CA TYR A 113 -8.50 -8.15 -2.36
C TYR A 113 -7.08 -8.74 -2.50
N GLN A 114 -6.32 -8.25 -3.45
CA GLN A 114 -4.89 -8.51 -3.55
C GLN A 114 -4.15 -7.20 -3.67
N GLN A 115 -3.07 -7.05 -2.92
CA GLN A 115 -2.16 -5.92 -3.06
C GLN A 115 -0.73 -6.42 -3.20
N THR A 116 -0.02 -5.87 -4.17
CA THR A 116 1.41 -6.09 -4.35
C THR A 116 2.15 -4.78 -4.23
N SER A 117 3.29 -4.79 -3.54
CA SER A 117 4.17 -3.65 -3.41
C SER A 117 5.60 -4.06 -3.75
N GLU A 118 6.25 -3.32 -4.63
CA GLU A 118 7.63 -3.59 -5.03
C GLU A 118 8.40 -2.29 -5.33
N ILE A 119 9.73 -2.34 -5.21
CA ILE A 119 10.60 -1.23 -5.61
C ILE A 119 11.11 -1.48 -7.02
N VAL A 120 10.75 -0.60 -7.96
CA VAL A 120 11.16 -0.67 -9.36
C VAL A 120 11.83 0.65 -9.75
N GLY A 121 13.11 0.60 -10.11
CA GLY A 121 13.87 1.78 -10.53
C GLY A 121 13.87 2.92 -9.48
N GLY A 122 13.99 2.58 -8.19
CA GLY A 122 13.97 3.54 -7.09
C GLY A 122 12.60 4.13 -6.75
N LYS A 123 11.53 3.62 -7.35
CA LYS A 123 10.14 4.01 -7.07
C LYS A 123 9.40 2.87 -6.39
N LEU A 124 8.52 3.21 -5.47
CA LEU A 124 7.58 2.25 -4.88
C LEU A 124 6.38 2.12 -5.82
N VAL A 125 6.15 0.93 -6.35
CA VAL A 125 5.01 0.58 -7.19
C VAL A 125 4.06 -0.30 -6.39
N GLU A 126 2.82 0.16 -6.25
CA GLU A 126 1.77 -0.53 -5.51
C GLU A 126 0.61 -0.83 -6.46
N ILE A 127 0.25 -2.10 -6.59
CA ILE A 127 -0.88 -2.56 -7.40
C ILE A 127 -1.89 -3.18 -6.46
N SER A 128 -3.13 -2.72 -6.52
CA SER A 128 -4.24 -3.24 -5.72
C SER A 128 -5.38 -3.67 -6.63
N THR A 129 -5.83 -4.90 -6.46
CA THR A 129 -6.94 -5.49 -7.21
C THR A 129 -8.07 -5.80 -6.23
N SER A 130 -9.26 -5.26 -6.50
CA SER A 130 -10.46 -5.52 -5.70
C SER A 130 -11.67 -5.74 -6.59
N GLY A 131 -12.32 -6.90 -6.46
CA GLY A 131 -13.54 -7.23 -7.21
C GLY A 131 -13.40 -7.04 -8.73
N GLY A 132 -12.26 -7.45 -9.30
CA GLY A 132 -11.94 -7.34 -10.73
C GLY A 132 -11.46 -5.96 -11.20
N VAL A 133 -11.30 -5.00 -10.30
CA VAL A 133 -10.78 -3.66 -10.62
C VAL A 133 -9.37 -3.52 -10.09
N THR A 134 -8.42 -3.28 -10.99
CA THR A 134 -7.01 -3.05 -10.65
C THR A 134 -6.69 -1.55 -10.62
N TYR A 135 -5.93 -1.13 -9.61
CA TYR A 135 -5.46 0.22 -9.41
C TYR A 135 -3.97 0.20 -9.11
N GLU A 136 -3.22 1.04 -9.81
CA GLU A 136 -1.78 1.23 -9.62
C GLU A 136 -1.50 2.59 -8.97
N ARG A 137 -0.51 2.61 -8.08
CA ARG A 137 0.09 3.81 -7.51
C ARG A 137 1.61 3.73 -7.61
N VAL A 138 2.22 4.79 -8.11
CA VAL A 138 3.68 4.90 -8.21
C VAL A 138 4.14 6.07 -7.35
N SER A 139 5.05 5.79 -6.42
CA SER A 139 5.55 6.73 -5.44
C SER A 139 7.05 6.95 -5.62
N LYS A 140 7.48 8.21 -5.59
CA LYS A 140 8.90 8.56 -5.71
C LYS A 140 9.54 8.50 -4.33
N LYS A 141 10.73 7.91 -4.22
CA LYS A 141 11.50 7.95 -2.99
C LYS A 141 11.83 9.40 -2.65
N LEU A 142 11.66 9.79 -1.40
CA LEU A 142 12.19 11.04 -0.90
C LEU A 142 13.69 10.84 -0.67
N SER A 143 14.49 11.68 -1.34
CA SER A 143 15.95 11.74 -1.19
C SER A 143 16.33 12.31 0.15
#